data_AF-A0A7C6Q6B3-F1
#
_entry.id   AF-A0A7C6Q6B3-F1
#
_cell.length_a   1.000
_cell.length_b   1.000
_cell.length_c   1.000
_cell.angle_alpha   90.00
_cell.angle_beta   90.00
_cell.angle_gamma   90.00
#
_symmetry.space_group_name_H-M   'P 1'
#
loop_
_entity.id
_entity.type
_entity.pdbx_description
1 polymer ?
#
loop_
_entity_poly.entity_id
_entity_poly.type
_entity_poly.pdbx_seq_one_letter_code
_entity_poly.pdbx_strand_id
1 'polypeptide(L)'
;MQPFDIDLVYLWVDGDDPKWLEKKRQFTGKVADYSEGNNKGRYVNNGELKYSLRSVEKYVPWIRRIYIVTDNQYPGWLQRDHPKIRIIDHTEILPEEALPCFNSSVIEYFIYKIPGLSEHFLLANDDMFFNKTLSPDYFFDK
;
A
#
# COMPACT_ATOMS: atom_id res chain seq x y z
N MET A 1 11.73 -21.48 18.07
CA MET A 1 11.49 -20.04 17.91
C MET A 1 10.04 -19.80 18.22
N GLN A 2 9.69 -18.77 18.99
CA GLN A 2 8.27 -18.39 19.10
C GLN A 2 7.85 -17.94 17.68
N PRO A 3 6.86 -18.58 17.06
CA PRO A 3 6.35 -18.10 15.78
C PRO A 3 5.78 -16.70 16.00
N PHE A 4 6.32 -15.69 15.34
CA PHE A 4 5.74 -14.35 15.31
C PHE A 4 4.96 -14.14 14.02
N ASP A 5 3.90 -13.36 14.13
CA ASP A 5 3.05 -12.98 13.01
C ASP A 5 3.81 -11.97 12.12
N ILE A 6 3.83 -12.19 10.80
CA ILE A 6 4.37 -11.22 9.85
C ILE A 6 3.30 -10.79 8.87
N ASP A 7 3.09 -9.48 8.80
CA ASP A 7 2.16 -8.85 7.86
C ASP A 7 2.89 -8.19 6.69
N LEU A 8 2.14 -7.82 5.66
CA LEU A 8 2.64 -7.07 4.51
C LEU A 8 1.78 -5.83 4.30
N VAL A 9 2.41 -4.69 4.09
CA VAL A 9 1.74 -3.41 3.83
C VAL A 9 2.11 -2.92 2.44
N TYR A 10 1.09 -2.63 1.64
CA TYR A 10 1.19 -1.94 0.36
C TYR A 10 0.70 -0.52 0.48
N LEU A 11 1.35 0.39 -0.24
CA LEU A 11 0.74 1.66 -0.64
C LEU A 11 0.26 1.57 -2.08
N TRP A 12 -0.96 2.03 -2.35
CA TRP A 12 -1.50 2.00 -3.70
C TRP A 12 -2.56 3.08 -3.91
N VAL A 13 -2.53 3.70 -5.08
CA VAL A 13 -3.63 4.51 -5.62
C VAL A 13 -3.85 4.20 -7.09
N ASP A 14 -5.07 4.39 -7.55
CA ASP A 14 -5.42 4.48 -8.97
C ASP A 14 -5.37 5.94 -9.41
N GLY A 15 -4.30 6.33 -10.12
CA GLY A 15 -4.14 7.68 -10.63
C GLY A 15 -5.06 8.04 -11.80
N ASP A 16 -5.82 7.07 -12.35
CA ASP A 16 -6.86 7.35 -13.34
C ASP A 16 -8.25 7.54 -12.69
N ASP A 17 -8.37 7.43 -11.37
CA ASP A 17 -9.62 7.71 -10.66
C ASP A 17 -9.98 9.21 -10.74
N PRO A 18 -11.09 9.58 -11.40
CA PRO A 18 -11.49 10.97 -11.57
C PRO A 18 -11.77 11.69 -10.24
N LYS A 19 -12.26 10.97 -9.21
CA LYS A 19 -12.52 11.57 -7.90
C LYS A 19 -11.22 11.93 -7.19
N TRP A 20 -10.25 11.03 -7.23
CA TRP A 20 -8.94 11.26 -6.65
C TRP A 20 -8.18 12.38 -7.38
N LEU A 21 -8.22 12.38 -8.72
CA LEU A 21 -7.63 13.45 -9.53
C LEU A 21 -8.24 14.82 -9.24
N GLU A 22 -9.56 14.88 -9.08
CA GLU A 22 -10.26 16.13 -8.75
C GLU A 22 -9.90 16.61 -7.33
N LYS A 23 -9.93 15.72 -6.35
CA LYS A 23 -9.49 16.01 -4.98
C LYS A 23 -8.05 16.54 -4.98
N LYS A 24 -7.11 15.86 -5.64
CA LYS A 24 -5.72 16.29 -5.72
C LYS A 24 -5.56 17.66 -6.37
N ARG A 25 -6.30 17.92 -7.47
CA ARG A 25 -6.27 19.21 -8.17
C ARG A 25 -6.73 20.36 -7.27
N GLN A 26 -7.79 20.15 -6.49
CA GLN A 26 -8.33 21.17 -5.57
C GLN A 26 -7.31 21.62 -4.52
N PHE A 27 -6.53 20.68 -3.97
CA PHE A 27 -5.58 20.98 -2.89
C PHE A 27 -4.17 21.36 -3.38
N THR A 28 -3.76 20.90 -4.57
CA THR A 28 -2.41 21.20 -5.10
C THR A 28 -2.39 22.35 -6.11
N GLY A 29 -3.56 22.75 -6.64
CA GLY A 29 -3.70 23.83 -7.61
C GLY A 29 -3.03 23.57 -8.97
N LYS A 30 -2.43 22.40 -9.20
CA LYS A 30 -1.66 22.08 -10.40
C LYS A 30 -2.37 21.02 -11.25
N VAL A 31 -2.63 21.35 -12.51
CA VAL A 31 -3.17 20.44 -13.53
C VAL A 31 -2.09 19.48 -14.05
N ALA A 32 -0.83 19.92 -14.03
CA ALA A 32 0.35 19.11 -14.30
C ALA A 32 1.52 19.63 -13.46
N ASP A 33 2.09 18.76 -12.64
CA ASP A 33 3.33 19.03 -11.91
C ASP A 33 4.40 18.07 -12.46
N TYR A 34 5.36 18.61 -13.19
CA TYR A 34 6.47 17.84 -13.78
C TYR A 34 7.63 17.67 -12.80
N SER A 35 7.48 18.11 -11.54
CA SER A 35 8.46 17.79 -10.51
C SER A 35 8.54 16.29 -10.33
N GLU A 36 9.74 15.81 -10.00
CA GLU A 36 9.99 14.39 -9.75
C GLU A 36 9.03 13.82 -8.71
N GLY A 37 8.62 14.64 -7.72
CA GLY A 37 7.69 14.31 -6.63
C GLY A 37 6.22 14.15 -7.02
N ASN A 38 5.77 14.69 -8.16
CA ASN A 38 4.35 14.83 -8.48
C ASN A 38 4.04 14.54 -9.96
N ASN A 39 4.99 13.94 -10.68
CA ASN A 39 4.81 13.57 -12.07
C ASN A 39 3.67 12.56 -12.23
N LYS A 40 3.06 12.53 -13.43
CA LYS A 40 1.96 11.61 -13.75
C LYS A 40 2.34 10.15 -13.48
N GLY A 41 3.60 9.79 -13.75
CA GLY A 41 4.14 8.43 -13.58
C GLY A 41 4.01 7.87 -12.17
N ARG A 42 4.08 8.70 -11.12
CA ARG A 42 4.00 8.26 -9.71
C ARG A 42 2.67 7.65 -9.31
N TYR A 43 1.61 7.85 -10.08
CA TYR A 43 0.27 7.42 -9.75
C TYR A 43 -0.33 6.51 -10.82
N VAL A 44 0.45 6.17 -11.87
CA VAL A 44 -0.05 5.29 -12.93
C VAL A 44 -0.25 3.90 -12.36
N ASN A 45 -1.46 3.37 -12.56
CA ASN A 45 -1.81 2.00 -12.22
C ASN A 45 -1.88 1.16 -13.50
N ASN A 46 -0.89 0.29 -13.74
CA ASN A 46 -0.91 -0.68 -14.84
C ASN A 46 -1.35 -2.08 -14.37
N GLY A 47 -1.90 -2.18 -13.14
CA GLY A 47 -2.32 -3.43 -12.53
C GLY A 47 -1.20 -4.23 -11.86
N GLU A 48 -0.06 -3.61 -11.55
CA GLU A 48 1.10 -4.19 -10.88
C GLU A 48 0.70 -4.87 -9.56
N LEU A 49 -0.10 -4.20 -8.73
CA LEU A 49 -0.60 -4.72 -7.45
C LEU A 49 -1.20 -6.13 -7.58
N LYS A 50 -1.95 -6.39 -8.66
CA LYS A 50 -2.57 -7.70 -8.92
C LYS A 50 -1.52 -8.80 -9.08
N TYR A 51 -0.43 -8.50 -9.78
CA TYR A 51 0.66 -9.44 -10.00
C TYR A 51 1.58 -9.53 -8.78
N SER A 52 1.74 -8.42 -8.05
CA SER A 52 2.49 -8.39 -6.79
C SER A 52 1.85 -9.31 -5.75
N LEU A 53 0.53 -9.21 -5.53
CA LEU A 53 -0.21 -10.10 -4.60
C LEU A 53 -0.11 -11.59 -5.00
N ARG A 54 -0.13 -11.91 -6.29
CA ARG A 54 0.08 -13.29 -6.77
C ARG A 54 1.49 -13.79 -6.48
N SER A 55 2.48 -12.89 -6.50
CA SER A 55 3.85 -13.23 -6.12
C SER A 55 3.95 -13.52 -4.62
N VAL A 56 3.24 -12.78 -3.78
CA VAL A 56 3.14 -13.01 -2.33
C VAL A 56 2.59 -14.41 -2.04
N GLU A 57 1.44 -14.74 -2.65
CA GLU A 57 0.79 -16.04 -2.49
C GLU A 57 1.72 -17.20 -2.92
N LYS A 58 2.47 -17.02 -4.01
CA LYS A 58 3.36 -18.04 -4.56
C LYS A 58 4.64 -18.24 -3.76
N TYR A 59 5.26 -17.16 -3.28
CA TYR A 59 6.65 -17.18 -2.82
C TYR A 59 6.84 -16.93 -1.33
N VAL A 60 5.91 -16.25 -0.66
CA VAL A 60 5.96 -15.96 0.78
C VAL A 60 4.59 -16.22 1.43
N PRO A 61 4.05 -17.46 1.34
CA PRO A 61 2.69 -17.78 1.80
C PRO A 61 2.52 -17.69 3.33
N TRP A 62 3.64 -17.56 4.07
CA TRP A 62 3.68 -17.35 5.51
C TRP A 62 3.23 -15.96 5.95
N ILE A 63 3.05 -15.01 5.01
CA ILE A 63 2.40 -13.72 5.31
C ILE A 63 1.00 -13.98 5.88
N ARG A 64 0.77 -13.41 7.05
CA ARG A 64 -0.45 -13.59 7.83
C ARG A 64 -1.58 -12.71 7.32
N ARG A 65 -1.37 -11.39 7.32
CA ARG A 65 -2.31 -10.40 6.76
C ARG A 65 -1.60 -9.47 5.77
N ILE A 66 -2.38 -8.97 4.83
CA ILE A 66 -1.94 -7.98 3.85
C ILE A 66 -2.83 -6.75 4.03
N TYR A 67 -2.21 -5.60 4.26
CA TYR A 67 -2.87 -4.30 4.33
C TYR A 67 -2.55 -3.53 3.06
N ILE A 68 -3.54 -2.89 2.46
CA ILE A 68 -3.36 -2.04 1.29
C ILE A 68 -3.89 -0.67 1.68
N VAL A 69 -2.98 0.28 1.89
CA VAL A 69 -3.30 1.65 2.25
C VAL A 69 -3.61 2.43 0.97
N THR A 70 -4.75 3.11 0.97
CA THR A 70 -5.29 3.81 -0.20
C THR A 70 -5.83 5.20 0.17
N ASP A 71 -6.18 6.01 -0.84
CA ASP A 71 -6.96 7.24 -0.65
C ASP A 71 -8.41 7.03 -1.13
N ASN A 72 -9.19 6.33 -0.32
CA ASN A 72 -10.60 5.98 -0.51
C ASN A 72 -10.87 5.23 -1.80
N GLN A 73 -9.96 4.31 -2.15
CA GLN A 73 -10.00 3.55 -3.39
C GLN A 73 -10.07 2.06 -3.11
N TYR A 74 -10.55 1.32 -4.10
CA TYR A 74 -10.65 -0.13 -4.02
C TYR A 74 -10.30 -0.74 -5.39
N PRO A 75 -9.30 -1.65 -5.47
CA PRO A 75 -8.97 -2.29 -6.74
C PRO A 75 -10.15 -3.12 -7.28
N GLY A 76 -10.68 -2.76 -8.45
CA GLY A 76 -11.92 -3.37 -8.97
C GLY A 76 -11.86 -4.88 -9.23
N TRP A 77 -10.66 -5.46 -9.31
CA TRP A 77 -10.43 -6.89 -9.50
C TRP A 77 -10.28 -7.67 -8.18
N LEU A 78 -10.18 -6.98 -7.03
CA LEU A 78 -9.97 -7.61 -5.73
C LEU A 78 -11.32 -8.03 -5.11
N GLN A 79 -11.36 -9.20 -4.47
CA GLN A 79 -12.54 -9.66 -3.75
C GLN A 79 -12.66 -8.95 -2.39
N ARG A 80 -13.86 -8.43 -2.08
CA ARG A 80 -14.14 -7.65 -0.87
C ARG A 80 -13.95 -8.42 0.43
N ASP A 81 -14.29 -9.70 0.44
CA ASP A 81 -14.30 -10.54 1.65
C ASP A 81 -13.09 -11.46 1.74
N HIS A 82 -11.95 -11.06 1.18
CA HIS A 82 -10.74 -11.88 1.21
C HIS A 82 -10.20 -12.00 2.65
N PRO A 83 -10.01 -13.23 3.19
CA PRO A 83 -9.75 -13.42 4.62
C PRO A 83 -8.40 -12.86 5.11
N LYS A 84 -7.44 -12.67 4.20
CA LYS A 84 -6.11 -12.13 4.53
C LYS A 84 -5.92 -10.65 4.16
N ILE A 85 -6.77 -10.06 3.32
CA ILE A 85 -6.50 -8.72 2.74
C ILE A 85 -7.44 -7.71 3.37
N ARG A 86 -6.89 -6.60 3.84
CA ARG A 86 -7.64 -5.45 4.36
C ARG A 86 -7.25 -4.19 3.61
N ILE A 87 -8.23 -3.50 3.03
CA ILE A 87 -8.04 -2.14 2.54
C ILE A 87 -8.12 -1.20 3.73
N ILE A 88 -7.14 -0.30 3.84
CA ILE A 88 -7.09 0.75 4.86
C ILE A 88 -7.18 2.08 4.12
N ASP A 89 -8.14 2.90 4.48
CA ASP A 89 -8.12 4.28 4.03
C ASP A 89 -7.06 5.04 4.85
N HIS A 90 -6.20 5.80 4.20
CA HIS A 90 -5.13 6.53 4.90
C HIS A 90 -5.66 7.53 5.95
N THR A 91 -6.93 7.96 5.88
CA THR A 91 -7.57 8.76 6.95
C THR A 91 -7.73 7.99 8.27
N GLU A 92 -7.67 6.66 8.25
CA GLU A 92 -7.67 5.83 9.46
C GLU A 92 -6.36 5.91 10.24
N ILE A 93 -5.26 6.31 9.60
CA ILE A 93 -3.91 6.30 10.19
C ILE A 93 -3.27 7.70 10.26
N LEU A 94 -3.64 8.60 9.35
CA LEU A 94 -3.15 9.98 9.35
C LEU A 94 -3.92 10.84 10.36
N PRO A 95 -3.24 11.80 11.02
CA PRO A 95 -3.93 12.81 11.81
C PRO A 95 -4.67 13.80 10.89
N GLU A 96 -5.70 14.46 11.40
CA GLU A 96 -6.60 15.33 10.62
C GLU A 96 -5.85 16.46 9.92
N GLU A 97 -4.84 17.04 10.59
CA GLU A 97 -4.00 18.12 10.05
C GLU A 97 -3.10 17.69 8.88
N ALA A 98 -2.90 16.39 8.68
CA ALA A 98 -2.12 15.86 7.56
C ALA A 98 -2.99 15.52 6.34
N LEU A 99 -4.31 15.71 6.42
CA LEU A 99 -5.26 15.37 5.37
C LEU A 99 -5.69 16.60 4.54
N PRO A 100 -5.90 16.41 3.21
CA PRO A 100 -5.60 15.22 2.43
C PRO A 100 -4.09 15.08 2.17
N CYS A 101 -3.60 13.84 2.12
CA CYS A 101 -2.19 13.54 1.87
C CYS A 101 -2.00 12.86 0.50
N PHE A 102 -1.07 13.35 -0.31
CA PHE A 102 -0.67 12.74 -1.59
C PHE A 102 0.81 12.34 -1.62
N ASN A 103 1.47 12.42 -0.47
CA ASN A 103 2.88 12.15 -0.30
C ASN A 103 3.06 10.79 0.39
N SER A 104 3.53 9.80 -0.36
CA SER A 104 3.74 8.44 0.16
C SER A 104 4.66 8.43 1.37
N SER A 105 5.73 9.22 1.40
CA SER A 105 6.66 9.26 2.55
C SER A 105 5.99 9.70 3.85
N VAL A 106 5.00 10.59 3.77
CA VAL A 106 4.20 10.97 4.95
C VAL A 106 3.28 9.83 5.35
N ILE A 107 2.63 9.17 4.39
CA ILE A 107 1.76 8.02 4.65
C ILE A 107 2.55 6.85 5.28
N GLU A 108 3.74 6.54 4.73
CA GLU A 108 4.67 5.51 5.23
C GLU A 108 5.00 5.73 6.71
N TYR A 109 5.22 6.99 7.10
CA TYR A 109 5.53 7.34 8.48
C TYR A 109 4.42 6.92 9.47
N PHE A 110 3.16 6.86 9.04
CA PHE A 110 2.01 6.53 9.90
C PHE A 110 1.54 5.06 9.79
N ILE A 111 2.20 4.21 9.01
CA ILE A 111 1.81 2.79 8.84
C ILE A 111 1.72 2.03 10.16
N TYR A 112 2.56 2.36 11.15
CA TYR A 112 2.52 1.74 12.47
C TYR A 112 1.17 1.91 13.21
N LYS A 113 0.31 2.84 12.76
CA LYS A 113 -1.03 3.05 13.31
C LYS A 113 -2.11 2.16 12.70
N ILE A 114 -1.80 1.33 11.70
CA ILE A 114 -2.78 0.42 11.08
C ILE A 114 -3.38 -0.50 12.16
N PRO A 115 -4.71 -0.50 12.34
CA PRO A 115 -5.35 -1.31 13.38
C PRO A 115 -5.13 -2.82 13.18
N GLY A 116 -4.41 -3.45 14.11
CA GLY A 116 -4.12 -4.88 14.12
C GLY A 116 -2.92 -5.32 13.27
N LEU A 117 -2.11 -4.36 12.81
CA LEU A 117 -0.80 -4.61 12.22
C LEU A 117 0.11 -5.31 13.24
N SER A 118 0.80 -6.35 12.81
CA SER A 118 1.81 -7.02 13.64
C SER A 118 3.02 -6.12 13.90
N GLU A 119 3.73 -6.38 14.99
CA GLU A 119 5.04 -5.75 15.28
C GLU A 119 6.05 -6.00 14.16
N HIS A 120 5.94 -7.15 13.48
CA HIS A 120 6.77 -7.49 12.33
C HIS A 120 5.94 -7.37 11.05
N PHE A 121 6.40 -6.52 10.13
CA PHE A 121 5.76 -6.38 8.83
C PHE A 121 6.78 -6.03 7.76
N LEU A 122 6.44 -6.36 6.52
CA LEU A 122 7.13 -5.90 5.34
C LEU A 122 6.39 -4.70 4.76
N LEU A 123 7.12 -3.68 4.31
CA LEU A 123 6.59 -2.56 3.56
C LEU A 123 6.98 -2.72 2.08
N ALA A 124 6.00 -2.57 1.19
CA ALA A 124 6.21 -2.67 -0.25
C ALA A 124 5.41 -1.60 -1.01
N ASN A 125 5.94 -1.18 -2.15
CA ASN A 125 5.13 -0.54 -3.19
C ASN A 125 4.39 -1.62 -4.01
N ASP A 126 3.36 -1.21 -4.73
CA ASP A 126 2.54 -2.11 -5.55
C ASP A 126 3.29 -2.72 -6.75
N ASP A 127 4.39 -2.08 -7.17
CA ASP A 127 5.30 -2.51 -8.24
C ASP A 127 6.49 -3.36 -7.76
N MET A 128 6.49 -3.82 -6.51
CA MET A 128 7.48 -4.75 -5.97
C MET A 128 7.01 -6.19 -6.05
N PHE A 129 7.91 -7.13 -6.41
CA PHE A 129 7.56 -8.53 -6.64
C PHE A 129 8.52 -9.50 -5.96
N PHE A 130 7.98 -10.58 -5.41
CA PHE A 130 8.78 -11.75 -5.03
C PHE A 130 9.01 -12.63 -6.27
N ASN A 131 10.25 -13.07 -6.51
CA ASN A 131 10.60 -13.90 -7.67
C ASN A 131 11.08 -15.31 -7.32
N LYS A 132 11.25 -15.61 -6.03
CA LYS A 132 11.65 -16.92 -5.49
C LYS A 132 11.09 -17.09 -4.09
N THR A 133 10.96 -18.34 -3.66
CA THR A 133 10.49 -18.65 -2.31
C THR A 133 11.49 -18.14 -1.27
N LEU A 134 11.00 -17.41 -0.26
CA LEU A 134 11.80 -16.86 0.83
C LEU A 134 11.23 -17.33 2.17
N SER A 135 12.08 -17.51 3.17
CA SER A 135 11.68 -17.73 4.57
C SER A 135 11.62 -16.39 5.33
N PRO A 136 10.92 -16.32 6.47
CA PRO A 136 10.96 -15.18 7.38
C PRO A 136 12.37 -14.69 7.72
N ASP A 137 13.29 -15.63 7.95
CA ASP A 137 14.70 -15.37 8.30
C ASP A 137 15.50 -14.63 7.21
N TYR A 138 14.93 -14.43 6.02
CA TYR A 138 15.52 -13.55 4.99
C TYR A 138 15.36 -12.06 5.35
N PHE A 139 14.32 -11.71 6.10
CA PHE A 139 13.95 -10.33 6.41
C PHE A 139 14.23 -9.95 7.86
N PHE A 140 14.14 -10.91 8.77
CA PHE A 140 14.24 -10.68 10.21
C PHE A 140 15.38 -11.51 10.77
N ASP A 141 16.31 -10.82 11.43
CA ASP A 141 17.37 -11.47 12.19
C ASP A 141 16.84 -12.04 13.51
N LYS A 142 17.69 -12.85 14.15
CA LYS A 142 17.42 -13.52 15.42
C LYS A 142 17.36 -12.58 16.61
#